data_AF-A0AAV4FG75-F1
#
_entry.id   AF-A0AAV4FG75-F1
#
_cell.length_a   1.000
_cell.length_b   1.000
_cell.length_c   1.000
_cell.angle_alpha   90.00
_cell.angle_beta   90.00
_cell.angle_gamma   90.00
#
_symmetry.space_group_name_H-M   'P 1'
#
loop_
_entity.id
_entity.type
_entity.pdbx_description
1 polymer ?
#
loop_
_entity_poly.entity_id
_entity_poly.type
_entity_poly.pdbx_seq_one_letter_code
_entity_poly.pdbx_strand_id
1 'polypeptide(L)'
;MTSISQSEPSAPGQQADASELIKLREENRQLIREFKILQADNPKRLKTQVKRLQEDNRNKQNEIALLKSKLKREQEETAALRQALEELNESIQHLQVLEQPQWESEDKSWAVYLKLDENTPEGQTPEFSIRVLDRQTGGAKTAHMDVDDDGNQKLSWPRMRAITKDVKNAVEQLIEG
;
A
#
# COMPACT_ATOMS: atom_id res chain seq x y z
N MET A 1 -120.31 -35.13 -15.66
CA MET A 1 -119.84 -33.78 -16.01
C MET A 1 -118.58 -33.52 -15.20
N THR A 2 -117.56 -33.04 -15.89
CA THR A 2 -116.14 -33.27 -15.62
C THR A 2 -115.53 -31.96 -15.12
N SER A 3 -114.98 -31.93 -13.91
CA SER A 3 -114.17 -30.80 -13.43
C SER A 3 -112.71 -31.20 -13.48
N ILE A 4 -112.04 -30.78 -14.55
CA ILE A 4 -110.59 -30.88 -14.73
C ILE A 4 -109.96 -29.72 -13.96
N SER A 5 -109.31 -30.04 -12.84
CA SER A 5 -108.23 -29.23 -12.28
C SER A 5 -106.93 -29.58 -13.00
N GLN A 6 -105.92 -28.70 -12.88
CA GLN A 6 -104.51 -28.83 -13.33
C GLN A 6 -104.23 -28.13 -14.67
N SER A 7 -103.20 -27.30 -14.85
CA SER A 7 -102.14 -26.79 -13.97
C SER A 7 -101.60 -25.51 -14.62
N GLU A 8 -101.32 -24.47 -13.84
CA GLU A 8 -100.56 -23.32 -14.33
C GLU A 8 -99.10 -23.72 -14.60
N PRO A 9 -98.52 -23.34 -15.75
CA PRO A 9 -97.11 -23.63 -16.04
C PRO A 9 -96.21 -22.71 -15.21
N SER A 10 -95.35 -23.31 -14.39
CA SER A 10 -94.29 -22.59 -13.67
C SER A 10 -93.33 -21.93 -14.66
N ALA A 11 -93.15 -20.61 -14.51
CA ALA A 11 -92.34 -19.79 -15.41
C ALA A 11 -90.83 -20.15 -15.32
N PRO A 12 -90.13 -20.35 -16.44
CA PRO A 12 -88.70 -20.69 -16.48
C PRO A 12 -87.75 -19.56 -16.06
N GLY A 13 -88.27 -18.36 -15.75
CA GLY A 13 -87.48 -17.17 -15.40
C GLY A 13 -86.93 -17.12 -13.96
N GLN A 14 -87.48 -17.90 -13.01
CA GLN A 14 -87.07 -17.81 -11.60
C GLN A 14 -85.89 -18.73 -11.21
N GLN A 15 -85.59 -19.76 -11.99
CA GLN A 15 -84.48 -20.69 -11.70
C GLN A 15 -83.11 -20.18 -12.21
N ALA A 16 -83.09 -19.40 -13.29
CA ALA A 16 -81.86 -18.81 -13.82
C ALA A 16 -81.24 -17.79 -12.85
N ASP A 17 -82.06 -16.91 -12.28
CA ASP A 17 -81.64 -15.92 -11.27
C ASP A 17 -81.11 -16.57 -9.99
N ALA A 18 -81.71 -17.68 -9.54
CA ALA A 18 -81.26 -18.38 -8.35
C ALA A 18 -79.89 -19.07 -8.55
N SER A 19 -79.66 -19.66 -9.72
CA SER A 19 -78.38 -20.28 -10.06
C SER A 19 -77.26 -19.26 -10.19
N GLU A 20 -77.54 -18.10 -10.78
CA GLU A 20 -76.58 -17.01 -10.91
C GLU A 20 -76.25 -16.39 -9.54
N LEU A 21 -77.26 -16.22 -8.67
CA LEU A 21 -77.06 -15.77 -7.29
C LEU A 21 -76.17 -16.72 -6.47
N ILE A 22 -76.35 -18.04 -6.63
CA ILE A 22 -75.52 -19.05 -5.96
C ILE A 22 -74.07 -18.97 -6.46
N LYS A 23 -73.88 -18.85 -7.77
CA LYS A 23 -72.55 -18.70 -8.39
C LYS A 23 -71.84 -17.44 -7.87
N LEU A 24 -72.52 -16.30 -7.87
CA LEU A 24 -71.99 -15.04 -7.34
C LEU A 24 -71.64 -15.13 -5.84
N ARG A 25 -72.42 -15.85 -5.04
CA ARG A 25 -72.11 -16.10 -3.62
C ARG A 25 -70.88 -16.98 -3.44
N GLU A 26 -70.69 -17.98 -4.30
CA GLU A 26 -69.51 -18.85 -4.28
C GLU A 26 -68.25 -18.06 -4.67
N GLU A 27 -68.34 -17.27 -5.75
CA GLU A 27 -67.26 -16.37 -6.21
C GLU A 27 -66.91 -15.34 -5.12
N ASN A 28 -67.89 -14.74 -4.47
CA ASN A 28 -67.66 -13.79 -3.37
C ASN A 28 -66.95 -14.46 -2.17
N ARG A 29 -67.36 -15.69 -1.81
CA ARG A 29 -66.69 -16.48 -0.75
C ARG A 29 -65.26 -16.86 -1.13
N GLN A 30 -65.00 -17.12 -2.40
CA GLN A 30 -63.66 -17.40 -2.90
C GLN A 30 -62.77 -16.15 -2.81
N LEU A 31 -63.26 -15.02 -3.30
CA LEU A 31 -62.55 -13.73 -3.24
C LEU A 31 -62.25 -13.29 -1.80
N ILE A 32 -63.18 -13.49 -0.85
CA ILE A 32 -62.94 -13.20 0.57
C ILE A 32 -61.82 -14.08 1.15
N ARG A 33 -61.76 -15.36 0.75
CA ARG A 33 -60.68 -16.27 1.19
C ARG A 33 -59.33 -15.83 0.63
N GLU A 34 -59.28 -15.53 -0.67
CA GLU A 34 -58.06 -15.04 -1.32
C GLU A 34 -57.58 -13.71 -0.74
N PHE A 35 -58.49 -12.78 -0.49
CA PHE A 35 -58.19 -11.51 0.18
C PHE A 35 -57.57 -11.72 1.56
N LYS A 36 -58.15 -12.60 2.38
CA LYS A 36 -57.61 -12.92 3.72
C LYS A 36 -56.22 -13.55 3.66
N ILE A 37 -55.98 -14.42 2.68
CA ILE A 37 -54.67 -15.05 2.48
C ILE A 37 -53.63 -13.97 2.07
N LEU A 38 -53.96 -13.13 1.09
CA LEU A 38 -53.09 -12.04 0.64
C LEU A 38 -52.79 -11.04 1.76
N GLN A 39 -53.81 -10.68 2.56
CA GLN A 39 -53.67 -9.75 3.68
C GLN A 39 -52.80 -10.34 4.81
N ALA A 40 -52.82 -11.66 5.01
CA ALA A 40 -52.08 -12.30 6.08
C ALA A 40 -50.63 -12.65 5.69
N ASP A 41 -50.40 -13.11 4.46
CA ASP A 41 -49.10 -13.69 4.05
C ASP A 41 -48.13 -12.62 3.49
N ASN A 42 -48.65 -11.71 2.68
CA ASN A 42 -47.84 -10.70 2.00
C ASN A 42 -47.07 -9.77 2.97
N PRO A 43 -47.68 -9.17 4.00
CA PRO A 43 -46.94 -8.28 4.92
C PRO A 43 -45.93 -9.03 5.79
N LYS A 44 -46.19 -10.29 6.17
CA LYS A 44 -45.24 -11.10 6.96
C LYS A 44 -44.00 -11.45 6.15
N ARG A 45 -44.20 -11.86 4.89
CA ARG A 45 -43.10 -12.17 3.97
C ARG A 45 -42.26 -10.93 3.67
N LEU A 46 -42.89 -9.81 3.35
CA LEU A 46 -42.21 -8.53 3.12
C LEU A 46 -41.42 -8.07 4.35
N LYS A 47 -42.01 -8.13 5.54
CA LYS A 47 -41.31 -7.77 6.79
C LYS A 47 -40.07 -8.64 7.04
N THR A 48 -40.17 -9.93 6.73
CA THR A 48 -39.04 -10.87 6.86
C THR A 48 -37.95 -10.56 5.84
N GLN A 49 -38.33 -10.26 4.60
CA GLN A 49 -37.38 -9.87 3.55
C GLN A 49 -36.68 -8.55 3.88
N VAL A 50 -37.41 -7.54 4.37
CA VAL A 50 -36.84 -6.27 4.82
C VAL A 50 -35.83 -6.49 5.94
N LYS A 51 -36.14 -7.31 6.95
CA LYS A 51 -35.20 -7.63 8.03
C LYS A 51 -33.92 -8.29 7.51
N ARG A 52 -34.04 -9.25 6.58
CA ARG A 52 -32.88 -9.91 5.96
C ARG A 52 -32.02 -8.93 5.20
N LEU A 53 -32.63 -8.03 4.42
CA LEU A 53 -31.92 -7.01 3.67
C LEU A 53 -31.24 -5.98 4.58
N GLN A 54 -31.88 -5.60 5.69
CA GLN A 54 -31.28 -4.72 6.69
C GLN A 54 -30.05 -5.35 7.34
N GLU A 55 -30.13 -6.63 7.70
CA GLU A 55 -29.01 -7.37 8.27
C GLU A 55 -27.87 -7.54 7.26
N ASP A 56 -28.19 -7.89 6.02
CA ASP A 56 -27.20 -8.01 4.93
C ASP A 56 -26.51 -6.67 4.65
N ASN A 57 -27.26 -5.57 4.68
CA ASN A 57 -26.70 -4.22 4.52
C ASN A 57 -25.75 -3.89 5.68
N ARG A 58 -26.14 -4.20 6.93
CA ARG A 58 -25.29 -3.99 8.11
C ARG A 58 -23.99 -4.78 8.02
N ASN A 59 -24.06 -6.05 7.60
CA ASN A 59 -22.88 -6.89 7.42
C ASN A 59 -21.93 -6.34 6.35
N LYS A 60 -22.47 -5.91 5.20
CA LYS A 60 -21.68 -5.26 4.15
C LYS A 60 -21.04 -3.96 4.61
N GLN A 61 -21.74 -3.15 5.41
CA GLN A 61 -21.15 -1.93 5.98
C GLN A 61 -19.98 -2.24 6.92
N ASN A 62 -20.09 -3.29 7.75
CA ASN A 62 -19.01 -3.73 8.62
C ASN A 62 -17.79 -4.23 7.81
N GLU A 63 -18.04 -5.00 6.75
CA GLU A 63 -17.00 -5.47 5.84
C GLU A 63 -16.27 -4.30 5.15
N ILE A 64 -17.02 -3.31 4.66
CA ILE A 64 -16.45 -2.09 4.07
C ILE A 64 -15.58 -1.36 5.09
N ALA A 65 -16.01 -1.23 6.34
CA ALA A 65 -15.23 -0.58 7.38
C ALA A 65 -13.91 -1.32 7.66
N LEU A 66 -13.95 -2.65 7.71
CA LEU A 66 -12.78 -3.49 7.91
C LEU A 66 -11.79 -3.39 6.74
N LEU A 67 -12.29 -3.46 5.51
CA LEU A 67 -11.48 -3.31 4.30
C LEU A 67 -10.83 -1.91 4.22
N LYS A 68 -11.56 -0.85 4.56
CA LYS A 68 -10.99 0.51 4.64
C LYS A 68 -9.86 0.59 5.67
N SER A 69 -10.04 -0.03 6.84
CA SER A 69 -8.98 -0.07 7.85
C SER A 69 -7.76 -0.85 7.38
N LYS A 70 -7.96 -1.96 6.66
CA LYS A 70 -6.85 -2.76 6.11
C LYS A 70 -6.08 -1.97 5.04
N LEU A 71 -6.79 -1.35 4.10
CA LEU A 71 -6.20 -0.52 3.05
C LEU A 71 -5.34 0.60 3.64
N LYS A 72 -5.83 1.28 4.69
CA LYS A 72 -5.06 2.33 5.36
C LYS A 72 -3.75 1.82 5.94
N ARG A 73 -3.76 0.65 6.62
CA ARG A 73 -2.53 0.06 7.16
C ARG A 73 -1.54 -0.34 6.06
N GLU A 74 -2.02 -0.96 4.99
CA GLU A 74 -1.16 -1.34 3.86
C GLU A 74 -0.52 -0.10 3.19
N GLN A 75 -1.25 1.03 3.11
CA GLN A 75 -0.72 2.29 2.61
C GLN A 75 0.39 2.86 3.52
N GLU A 76 0.17 2.84 4.84
CA GLU A 76 1.18 3.27 5.83
C GLU A 76 2.44 2.39 5.77
N GLU A 77 2.28 1.08 5.69
CA GLU A 77 3.40 0.12 5.55
C GLU A 77 4.16 0.33 4.23
N THR A 78 3.45 0.56 3.13
CA THR A 78 4.08 0.85 1.83
C THR A 78 4.88 2.15 1.87
N ALA A 79 4.37 3.18 2.55
CA ALA A 79 5.08 4.44 2.72
C ALA A 79 6.36 4.26 3.55
N ALA A 80 6.28 3.51 4.65
CA ALA A 80 7.44 3.21 5.49
C ALA A 80 8.51 2.41 4.73
N LEU A 81 8.10 1.41 3.94
CA LEU A 81 9.02 0.63 3.11
C LEU A 81 9.71 1.47 2.03
N ARG A 82 8.97 2.41 1.42
CA ARG A 82 9.56 3.34 0.43
C ARG A 82 10.62 4.23 1.08
N GLN A 83 10.33 4.77 2.27
CA GLN A 83 11.29 5.58 3.00
C GLN A 83 12.54 4.76 3.35
N ALA A 84 12.37 3.54 3.87
CA ALA A 84 13.50 2.67 4.19
C ALA A 84 14.36 2.31 2.96
N LEU A 85 13.74 2.15 1.79
CA LEU A 85 14.46 1.93 0.54
C LEU A 85 15.25 3.16 0.10
N GLU A 86 14.70 4.35 0.28
CA GLU A 86 15.38 5.60 -0.03
C GLU A 86 16.59 5.82 0.88
N GLU A 87 16.43 5.63 2.19
CA GLU A 87 17.52 5.67 3.18
C GLU A 87 18.61 4.63 2.89
N LEU A 88 18.23 3.42 2.48
CA LEU A 88 19.18 2.38 2.08
C LEU A 88 19.90 2.76 0.80
N ASN A 89 19.21 3.34 -0.18
CA ASN A 89 19.81 3.78 -1.44
C ASN A 89 20.81 4.93 -1.22
N GLU A 90 20.47 5.90 -0.37
CA GLU A 90 21.40 6.94 0.07
C GLU A 90 22.63 6.34 0.76
N SER A 91 22.43 5.36 1.65
CA SER A 91 23.52 4.65 2.32
C SER A 91 24.42 3.91 1.32
N ILE A 92 23.84 3.26 0.31
CA ILE A 92 24.60 2.60 -0.76
C ILE A 92 25.38 3.61 -1.58
N GLN A 93 24.78 4.74 -1.96
CA GLN A 93 25.50 5.80 -2.67
C GLN A 93 26.67 6.35 -1.85
N HIS A 94 26.46 6.57 -0.55
CA HIS A 94 27.54 6.99 0.34
C HIS A 94 28.67 5.95 0.41
N LEU A 95 28.35 4.66 0.50
CA LEU A 95 29.34 3.58 0.47
C LEU A 95 30.04 3.44 -0.88
N GLN A 96 29.34 3.66 -2.00
CA GLN A 96 29.90 3.62 -3.35
C GLN A 96 30.92 4.75 -3.58
N VAL A 97 30.65 5.96 -3.08
CA VAL A 97 31.60 7.07 -3.07
C VAL A 97 32.87 6.70 -2.27
N LEU A 98 32.74 5.84 -1.27
CA LEU A 98 33.86 5.31 -0.50
C LEU A 98 34.51 4.05 -1.13
N GLU A 99 33.95 3.48 -2.21
CA GLU A 99 34.46 2.27 -2.85
C GLU A 99 35.37 2.54 -4.04
N GLN A 100 35.14 3.61 -4.81
CA GLN A 100 36.03 3.95 -5.94
C GLN A 100 37.23 4.75 -5.45
N PRO A 101 38.43 4.16 -5.43
CA PRO A 101 39.61 4.92 -5.08
C PRO A 101 39.92 5.91 -6.20
N GLN A 102 40.26 7.15 -5.83
CA GLN A 102 40.75 8.15 -6.78
C GLN A 102 42.07 7.71 -7.42
N TRP A 103 42.80 6.80 -6.77
CA TRP A 103 43.94 6.12 -7.36
C TRP A 103 44.11 4.70 -6.80
N GLU A 104 44.43 3.77 -7.68
CA GLU A 104 44.71 2.38 -7.35
C GLU A 104 46.08 2.00 -7.95
N SER A 105 46.88 1.24 -7.22
CA SER A 105 48.14 0.72 -7.75
C SER A 105 47.88 -0.31 -8.86
N GLU A 106 48.82 -0.48 -9.80
CA GLU A 106 48.66 -1.42 -10.92
C GLU A 106 48.40 -2.87 -10.46
N ASP A 107 48.99 -3.26 -9.34
CA ASP A 107 48.86 -4.57 -8.70
C ASP A 107 47.66 -4.67 -7.73
N LYS A 108 46.88 -3.58 -7.59
CA LYS A 108 45.72 -3.44 -6.69
C LYS A 108 46.02 -3.70 -5.21
N SER A 109 47.29 -3.63 -4.82
CA SER A 109 47.69 -3.77 -3.41
C SER A 109 47.40 -2.52 -2.60
N TRP A 110 47.31 -1.35 -3.25
CA TRP A 110 47.04 -0.07 -2.62
C TRP A 110 45.87 0.65 -3.29
N ALA A 111 45.07 1.31 -2.45
CA ALA A 111 43.99 2.17 -2.87
C ALA A 111 44.00 3.47 -2.05
N VAL A 112 43.88 4.60 -2.75
CA VAL A 112 43.83 5.93 -2.17
C VAL A 112 42.43 6.48 -2.33
N TYR A 113 41.85 6.90 -1.21
CA TYR A 113 40.55 7.53 -1.14
C TYR A 113 40.72 8.97 -0.67
N LEU A 114 40.32 9.93 -1.49
CA LEU A 114 40.18 11.33 -1.14
C LEU A 114 38.72 11.61 -0.81
N LYS A 115 38.48 12.16 0.38
CA LYS A 115 37.19 12.70 0.77
C LYS A 115 37.37 14.18 1.03
N LEU A 116 36.74 14.99 0.17
CA LEU A 116 36.60 16.43 0.37
C LEU A 116 35.63 16.66 1.53
N ASP A 117 35.99 17.52 2.49
CA ASP A 117 35.03 18.00 3.48
C ASP A 117 34.12 19.05 2.83
N GLU A 118 32.89 18.64 2.55
CA GLU A 118 31.84 19.48 1.96
C GLU A 118 31.45 20.66 2.86
N ASN A 119 31.89 20.68 4.13
CA ASN A 119 31.66 21.79 5.06
C ASN A 119 32.74 22.87 5.02
N THR A 120 33.74 22.78 4.13
CA THR A 120 34.78 23.79 4.05
C THR A 120 34.17 25.13 3.58
N PRO A 121 34.29 26.24 4.35
CA PRO A 121 33.72 27.53 3.97
C PRO A 121 34.30 28.05 2.63
N GLU A 122 33.46 28.66 1.80
CA GLU A 122 33.90 29.31 0.56
C GLU A 122 35.02 30.32 0.85
N GLY A 123 36.19 30.12 0.23
CA GLY A 123 37.37 30.97 0.40
C GLY A 123 38.47 30.39 1.31
N GLN A 124 38.28 29.20 1.88
CA GLN A 124 39.34 28.43 2.55
C GLN A 124 39.85 27.29 1.64
N THR A 125 41.11 26.87 1.84
CA THR A 125 41.65 25.69 1.16
C THR A 125 40.81 24.47 1.55
N PRO A 126 40.27 23.69 0.59
CA PRO A 126 39.42 22.55 0.87
C PRO A 126 40.11 21.59 1.82
N GLU A 127 39.50 21.31 2.97
CA GLU A 127 40.04 20.33 3.91
C GLU A 127 39.74 18.95 3.33
N PHE A 128 40.79 18.26 2.85
CA PHE A 128 40.67 16.90 2.34
C PHE A 128 41.14 15.91 3.39
N SER A 129 40.38 14.83 3.57
CA SER A 129 40.83 13.66 4.32
C SER A 129 41.27 12.58 3.33
N ILE A 130 42.53 12.17 3.45
CA ILE A 130 43.11 11.14 2.59
C ILE A 130 43.19 9.86 3.38
N ARG A 131 42.54 8.82 2.88
CA ARG A 131 42.62 7.47 3.42
C ARG A 131 43.40 6.59 2.46
N VAL A 132 44.51 6.06 2.94
CA VAL A 132 45.31 5.07 2.21
C VAL A 132 45.01 3.69 2.78
N LEU A 133 44.59 2.78 1.90
CA LEU A 133 44.25 1.41 2.22
C LEU A 133 45.28 0.46 1.62
N ASP A 134 45.94 -0.29 2.49
CA ASP A 134 46.68 -1.50 2.13
C ASP A 134 45.69 -2.65 2.05
N ARG A 135 45.44 -3.16 0.84
CA ARG A 135 44.49 -4.26 0.60
C ARG A 135 45.08 -5.63 0.88
N GLN A 136 46.40 -5.75 0.95
CA GLN A 136 47.05 -7.01 1.30
C GLN A 136 46.94 -7.28 2.80
N THR A 137 47.09 -6.23 3.62
CA THR A 137 47.02 -6.36 5.09
C THR A 137 45.67 -5.93 5.68
N GLY A 138 44.82 -5.25 4.91
CA GLY A 138 43.58 -4.63 5.38
C GLY A 138 43.81 -3.37 6.23
N GLY A 139 45.05 -2.88 6.28
CA GLY A 139 45.42 -1.70 7.06
C GLY A 139 44.95 -0.41 6.40
N ALA A 140 44.12 0.37 7.08
CA ALA A 140 43.75 1.72 6.65
C ALA A 140 44.45 2.77 7.52
N LYS A 141 44.96 3.83 6.89
CA LYS A 141 45.54 4.99 7.58
C LYS A 141 45.08 6.29 6.93
N THR A 142 44.99 7.32 7.75
CA THR A 142 44.62 8.66 7.29
C THR A 142 45.87 9.53 7.30
N ALA A 143 46.21 10.16 6.18
CA ALA A 143 47.24 11.18 6.16
C ALA A 143 46.64 12.50 6.64
N HIS A 144 47.39 13.24 7.45
CA HIS A 144 46.97 14.54 7.95
C HIS A 144 47.75 15.64 7.23
N MET A 145 47.10 16.78 7.00
CA MET A 145 47.76 17.95 6.46
C MET A 145 48.28 18.78 7.62
N ASP A 146 49.60 18.88 7.74
CA ASP A 146 50.28 19.71 8.73
C ASP A 146 50.77 21.00 8.05
N VAL A 147 51.01 22.05 8.84
CA VAL A 147 51.68 23.27 8.39
C VAL A 147 53.13 23.18 8.83
N ASP A 148 54.07 23.35 7.89
CA ASP A 148 55.49 23.37 8.22
C ASP A 148 55.91 24.71 8.87
N ASP A 149 57.15 24.76 9.38
CA ASP A 149 57.70 25.93 10.06
C ASP A 149 57.75 27.20 9.15
N ASP A 150 57.66 27.01 7.83
CA ASP A 150 57.64 28.05 6.81
C ASP A 150 56.21 28.47 6.40
N GLY A 151 55.18 27.86 6.99
CA GLY A 151 53.77 28.17 6.72
C GLY A 151 53.18 27.44 5.50
N ASN A 152 53.90 26.49 4.90
CA ASN A 152 53.41 25.70 3.77
C ASN A 152 52.67 24.45 4.26
N GLN A 153 51.64 24.05 3.50
CA GLN A 153 50.92 22.81 3.76
C GLN A 153 51.76 21.61 3.34
N LYS A 154 51.89 20.62 4.23
CA LYS A 154 52.66 19.40 4.00
C LYS A 154 51.91 18.18 4.50
N LEU A 155 51.94 17.09 3.73
CA LEU A 155 51.39 15.82 4.19
C LEU A 155 52.24 15.17 5.25
N SER A 156 51.59 14.92 6.38
CA SER A 156 52.07 14.11 7.48
C SER A 156 51.65 12.67 7.26
N TRP A 157 52.64 11.84 6.94
CA TRP A 157 52.43 10.43 6.70
C TRP A 157 52.54 9.64 8.02
N PRO A 158 51.52 8.86 8.42
CA PRO A 158 51.62 8.02 9.60
C PRO A 158 52.72 6.97 9.45
N ARG A 159 53.44 6.70 10.56
CA ARG A 159 54.50 5.69 10.60
C ARG A 159 53.93 4.28 10.40
N MET A 160 53.92 3.79 9.16
CA MET A 160 53.79 2.36 8.85
C MET A 160 55.07 1.81 8.22
N ARG A 161 55.18 0.48 8.20
CA ARG A 161 56.15 -0.24 7.36
C ARG A 161 55.92 0.24 5.91
N ALA A 162 56.90 0.97 5.41
CA ALA A 162 57.06 1.52 4.06
C ALA A 162 55.79 1.55 3.18
N ILE A 163 54.97 2.61 3.32
CA ILE A 163 54.18 3.09 2.18
C ILE A 163 55.17 3.33 1.05
N THR A 164 54.95 2.68 -0.09
CA THR A 164 55.87 2.70 -1.22
C THR A 164 55.91 4.10 -1.85
N LYS A 165 57.01 4.43 -2.54
CA LYS A 165 57.25 5.79 -3.05
C LYS A 165 56.22 6.22 -4.10
N ASP A 166 55.80 5.26 -4.93
CA ASP A 166 54.71 5.39 -5.90
C ASP A 166 53.39 5.82 -5.26
N VAL A 167 52.99 5.20 -4.13
CA VAL A 167 51.75 5.58 -3.42
C VAL A 167 51.84 7.00 -2.86
N LYS A 168 53.00 7.39 -2.33
CA LYS A 168 53.23 8.77 -1.84
C LYS A 168 53.15 9.79 -2.96
N ASN A 169 53.86 9.52 -4.06
CA ASN A 169 53.84 10.39 -5.24
C ASN A 169 52.42 10.52 -5.81
N ALA A 170 51.64 9.43 -5.85
CA ALA A 170 50.27 9.46 -6.32
C ALA A 170 49.37 10.35 -5.45
N VAL A 171 49.52 10.28 -4.13
CA VAL A 171 48.79 11.15 -3.20
C VAL A 171 49.21 12.60 -3.34
N GLU A 172 50.51 12.90 -3.45
CA GLU A 172 51.02 14.25 -3.68
C GLU A 172 50.48 14.84 -5.00
N GLN A 173 50.48 14.06 -6.09
CA GLN A 173 49.89 14.49 -7.37
C GLN A 173 48.38 14.76 -7.30
N LEU A 174 47.65 14.00 -6.48
CA LEU A 174 46.20 14.19 -6.31
C LEU A 174 45.86 15.44 -5.49
N ILE A 175 46.84 16.03 -4.79
CA ILE A 175 46.66 17.21 -3.95
C ILE A 175 47.19 18.47 -4.65
N GLU A 176 48.28 18.34 -5.39
CA GLU A 176 48.90 19.43 -6.14
C GLU A 176 48.20 19.73 -7.47
N GLY A 177 47.41 18.79 -7.99
CA GLY A 177 46.65 18.92 -9.24
C GLY A 177 45.24 19.48 -9.05
#